data_AF-A0A1G1DYH9-F1
#
_entry.id   AF-A0A1G1DYH9-F1
#
_cell.length_a   1.000
_cell.length_b   1.000
_cell.length_c   1.000
_cell.angle_alpha   90.00
_cell.angle_beta   90.00
_cell.angle_gamma   90.00
#
_symmetry.space_group_name_H-M   'P 1'
#
loop_
_entity.id
_entity.type
_entity.pdbx_description
1 polymer ?
#
loop_
_entity_poly.entity_id
_entity_poly.type
_entity_poly.pdbx_seq_one_letter_code
_entity_poly.pdbx_strand_id
1 'polypeptide(L)'
;MNIYEKLTRFVKQVFKTTVEIFLEALKLSPNAQGYVSGSITELLLKKKLEEEYGFEIKRIREKWEGRKHLRHHGDFYFRKPDSSYWYVVESKGVKSNSEKWHKLYNFDNLKNFLITHSDKIPWIDNTLNVEEQVTNWIYTNLPKFRDEYLSNFYEYEEVQKYKSKRETEKARDIAALRDYTRNQINDMIEERLNYVMSKIKVLETHFVSGRSGISERTQATPRKDEFNVIAINIVLRYPEHKFLFANPKNLESSGDDPNHLQQNYIMGFIFTGEQGNPTLTITDDWYEDLKDVYDTLDAEDSVDEDDMQIDNRHIVLDEGEQNEK
;
A
#
# COMPACT_ATOMS: atom_id res chain seq x y z
N MET A 1 -5.89 29.90 -19.70
CA MET A 1 -5.06 28.79 -20.22
C MET A 1 -5.60 27.49 -19.66
N ASN A 2 -5.96 26.53 -20.53
CA ASN A 2 -6.51 25.24 -20.10
C ASN A 2 -5.41 24.32 -19.53
N ILE A 3 -5.80 23.19 -18.93
CA ILE A 3 -4.84 22.28 -18.29
C ILE A 3 -3.86 21.64 -19.29
N TYR A 4 -4.30 21.38 -20.52
CA TYR A 4 -3.46 20.81 -21.57
C TYR A 4 -2.37 21.78 -22.02
N GLU A 5 -2.70 23.07 -22.14
CA GLU A 5 -1.75 24.14 -22.42
C GLU A 5 -0.73 24.31 -21.28
N LYS A 6 -1.19 24.26 -20.02
CA LYS A 6 -0.33 24.28 -18.83
C LYS A 6 0.66 23.12 -18.85
N LEU A 7 0.19 21.89 -19.09
CA LEU A 7 1.02 20.68 -19.18
C LEU A 7 2.02 20.77 -20.34
N THR A 8 1.57 21.18 -21.52
CA THR A 8 2.43 21.31 -22.70
C THR A 8 3.57 22.31 -22.45
N ARG A 9 3.26 23.45 -21.82
CA ARG A 9 4.26 24.46 -21.45
C ARG A 9 5.25 23.91 -20.43
N PHE A 10 4.76 23.23 -19.38
CA PHE A 10 5.61 22.60 -18.37
C PHE A 10 6.56 21.57 -18.99
N VAL A 11 6.06 20.64 -19.80
CA VAL A 11 6.87 19.61 -20.46
C VAL A 11 7.95 20.21 -21.36
N LYS A 12 7.57 21.23 -22.16
CA LYS A 12 8.53 21.94 -23.02
C LYS A 12 9.57 22.72 -22.22
N GLN A 13 9.20 23.33 -21.11
CA GLN A 13 10.11 24.17 -20.33
C GLN A 13 11.06 23.37 -19.45
N VAL A 14 10.57 22.32 -18.80
CA VAL A 14 11.35 21.52 -17.84
C VAL A 14 12.12 20.41 -18.54
N PHE A 15 11.44 19.62 -19.37
CA PHE A 15 12.03 18.43 -20.00
C PHE A 15 12.53 18.67 -21.43
N LYS A 16 12.28 19.86 -21.98
CA LYS A 16 12.71 20.25 -23.35
C LYS A 16 12.26 19.26 -24.43
N THR A 17 11.04 18.72 -24.28
CA THR A 17 10.48 17.69 -25.17
C THR A 17 8.98 17.92 -25.43
N THR A 18 8.32 17.01 -26.15
CA THR A 18 6.87 17.01 -26.40
C THR A 18 6.11 16.13 -25.39
N VAL A 19 4.79 16.31 -25.30
CA VAL A 19 3.93 15.53 -24.40
C VAL A 19 3.92 14.06 -24.77
N GLU A 20 4.03 13.74 -26.06
CA GLU A 20 4.08 12.37 -26.59
C GLU A 20 5.34 11.64 -26.11
N ILE A 21 6.53 12.25 -26.27
CA ILE A 21 7.80 11.64 -25.82
C ILE A 21 7.81 11.50 -24.29
N PHE A 22 7.29 12.51 -23.57
CA PHE A 22 7.16 12.45 -22.12
C PHE A 22 6.28 11.29 -21.66
N LEU A 23 5.13 11.08 -22.33
CA LEU A 23 4.23 9.98 -22.03
C LEU A 23 4.86 8.61 -22.31
N GLU A 24 5.52 8.45 -23.46
CA GLU A 24 6.20 7.19 -23.79
C GLU A 24 7.34 6.87 -22.82
N ALA A 25 8.12 7.88 -22.42
CA ALA A 25 9.15 7.72 -21.40
C ALA A 25 8.56 7.26 -20.04
N LEU A 26 7.41 7.82 -19.63
CA LEU A 26 6.70 7.37 -18.44
C LEU A 26 6.16 5.94 -18.58
N LYS A 27 5.61 5.56 -19.74
CA LYS A 27 5.12 4.19 -19.98
C LYS A 27 6.22 3.15 -19.89
N LEU A 28 7.42 3.49 -20.38
CA LEU A 28 8.58 2.60 -20.39
C LEU A 28 9.30 2.49 -19.03
N SER A 29 8.97 3.35 -18.07
CA SER A 29 9.65 3.40 -16.76
C SER A 29 8.69 3.10 -15.60
N PRO A 30 8.56 1.83 -15.17
CA PRO A 30 7.76 1.46 -14.01
C PRO A 30 8.16 2.22 -12.74
N ASN A 31 9.45 2.50 -12.55
CA ASN A 31 9.93 3.27 -11.42
C ASN A 31 9.39 4.71 -11.43
N ALA A 32 9.39 5.37 -12.60
CA ALA A 32 8.83 6.72 -12.73
C ALA A 32 7.32 6.73 -12.45
N GLN A 33 6.58 5.74 -12.94
CA GLN A 33 5.15 5.58 -12.62
C GLN A 33 4.93 5.41 -11.11
N GLY A 34 5.79 4.63 -10.44
CA GLY A 34 5.77 4.47 -8.99
C GLY A 34 5.94 5.80 -8.25
N TYR A 35 6.95 6.59 -8.61
CA TYR A 35 7.17 7.91 -8.00
C TYR A 35 6.01 8.87 -8.24
N VAL A 36 5.49 8.94 -9.47
CA VAL A 36 4.34 9.79 -9.81
C VAL A 36 3.10 9.34 -9.03
N SER A 37 2.85 8.03 -8.92
CA SER A 37 1.73 7.48 -8.14
C SER A 37 1.83 7.84 -6.64
N GLY A 38 3.05 7.80 -6.08
CA GLY A 38 3.32 8.27 -4.73
C GLY A 38 2.99 9.75 -4.55
N SER A 39 3.48 10.61 -5.45
CA SER A 39 3.19 12.05 -5.42
C SER A 39 1.70 12.37 -5.60
N ILE A 40 0.98 11.63 -6.45
CA ILE A 40 -0.48 11.75 -6.59
C ILE A 40 -1.17 11.38 -5.28
N THR A 41 -0.74 10.29 -4.64
CA THR A 41 -1.27 9.85 -3.35
C THR A 41 -1.09 10.92 -2.27
N GLU A 42 0.12 11.47 -2.12
CA GLU A 42 0.39 12.57 -1.19
C GLU A 42 -0.48 13.80 -1.47
N LEU A 43 -0.62 14.20 -2.75
CA LEU A 43 -1.42 15.36 -3.13
C LEU A 43 -2.91 15.17 -2.80
N LEU A 44 -3.45 13.99 -3.11
CA LEU A 44 -4.84 13.66 -2.81
C LEU A 44 -5.09 13.55 -1.31
N LEU A 45 -4.14 13.00 -0.55
CA LEU A 45 -4.21 12.99 0.91
C LEU A 45 -4.27 14.42 1.44
N LYS A 46 -3.32 15.28 1.05
CA LYS A 46 -3.30 16.69 1.47
C LYS A 46 -4.64 17.37 1.21
N LYS A 47 -5.19 17.25 -0.01
CA LYS A 47 -6.50 17.82 -0.35
C LYS A 47 -7.62 17.27 0.52
N LYS A 48 -7.66 15.96 0.76
CA LYS A 48 -8.65 15.34 1.65
C LYS A 48 -8.55 15.90 3.08
N LEU A 49 -7.34 16.03 3.61
CA LEU A 49 -7.10 16.58 4.94
C LEU A 49 -7.55 18.05 5.07
N GLU A 50 -7.29 18.87 4.04
CA GLU A 50 -7.68 20.28 4.03
C GLU A 50 -9.17 20.48 3.76
N GLU A 51 -9.70 19.88 2.69
CA GLU A 51 -11.03 20.17 2.15
C GLU A 51 -12.14 19.40 2.88
N GLU A 52 -11.92 18.12 3.23
CA GLU A 52 -12.96 17.30 3.89
C GLU A 52 -12.88 17.37 5.41
N TYR A 53 -11.67 17.44 5.96
CA TYR A 53 -11.45 17.43 7.41
C TYR A 53 -11.14 18.81 8.02
N GLY A 54 -10.83 19.81 7.20
CA GLY A 54 -10.57 21.17 7.67
C GLY A 54 -9.26 21.34 8.45
N PHE A 55 -8.29 20.45 8.26
CA PHE A 55 -6.99 20.55 8.93
C PHE A 55 -6.07 21.56 8.22
N GLU A 56 -5.21 22.20 9.01
CA GLU A 56 -4.05 22.94 8.48
C GLU A 56 -2.93 21.94 8.16
N ILE A 57 -2.39 21.97 6.94
CA ILE A 57 -1.39 21.00 6.45
C ILE A 57 -0.12 21.69 5.97
N LYS A 58 1.04 21.19 6.43
CA LYS A 58 2.36 21.66 5.98
C LYS A 58 3.20 20.47 5.52
N ARG A 59 3.75 20.51 4.30
CA ARG A 59 4.62 19.43 3.80
C ARG A 59 5.97 19.46 4.53
N ILE A 60 6.41 18.30 5.02
CA ILE A 60 7.71 18.16 5.66
C ILE A 60 8.81 18.26 4.59
N ARG A 61 9.88 18.99 4.89
CA ARG A 61 11.02 19.13 3.99
C ARG A 61 11.69 17.77 3.73
N GLU A 62 11.80 17.41 2.46
CA GLU A 62 12.41 16.14 2.01
C GLU A 62 13.89 16.03 2.43
N LYS A 63 14.67 17.11 2.23
CA LYS A 63 16.06 17.20 2.66
C LYS A 63 16.14 17.99 3.96
N TRP A 64 16.14 17.27 5.08
CA TRP A 64 16.27 17.84 6.42
C TRP A 64 17.68 18.44 6.64
N GLU A 65 17.74 19.62 7.23
CA GLU A 65 18.98 20.25 7.67
C GLU A 65 19.28 19.92 9.13
N GLY A 66 20.48 19.40 9.41
CA GLY A 66 20.88 19.01 10.78
C GLY A 66 20.38 17.63 11.21
N ARG A 67 20.37 17.38 12.52
CA ARG A 67 19.85 16.13 13.09
C ARG A 67 18.32 16.20 13.09
N LYS A 68 17.67 15.22 12.46
CA LYS A 68 16.21 15.11 12.45
C LYS A 68 15.73 14.49 13.77
N HIS A 69 14.84 15.18 14.46
CA HIS A 69 14.19 14.63 15.64
C HIS A 69 13.21 13.51 15.21
N LEU A 70 13.10 12.46 16.04
CA LEU A 70 12.41 11.22 15.67
C LEU A 70 10.95 11.46 15.24
N ARG A 71 10.28 12.43 15.84
CA ARG A 71 8.86 12.73 15.58
C ARG A 71 8.56 13.49 14.29
N HIS A 72 9.57 13.84 13.49
CA HIS A 72 9.37 14.59 12.24
C HIS A 72 9.41 13.67 11.00
N HIS A 73 9.40 12.36 11.21
CA HIS A 73 9.55 11.38 10.14
C HIS A 73 8.19 11.10 9.50
N GLY A 74 7.75 11.97 8.60
CA GLY A 74 6.55 11.77 7.81
C GLY A 74 6.55 12.59 6.53
N ASP A 75 5.39 12.65 5.88
CA ASP A 75 5.18 13.45 4.66
C ASP A 75 4.57 14.83 4.97
N PHE A 76 3.66 14.90 5.94
CA PHE A 76 2.99 16.14 6.32
C PHE A 76 2.92 16.34 7.85
N TYR A 77 3.03 17.60 8.26
CA TYR A 77 2.49 18.08 9.52
C TYR A 77 1.01 18.43 9.34
N PHE A 78 0.19 18.14 10.35
CA PHE A 78 -1.21 18.53 10.37
C PHE A 78 -1.70 18.94 11.77
N ARG A 79 -2.66 19.85 11.83
CA ARG A 79 -3.38 20.21 13.06
C ARG A 79 -4.79 20.72 12.78
N LYS A 80 -5.67 20.68 13.78
CA LYS A 80 -6.92 21.46 13.73
C LYS A 80 -6.60 22.95 13.81
N PRO A 81 -7.32 23.84 13.11
CA PRO A 81 -7.02 25.28 13.10
C PRO A 81 -7.00 25.94 14.49
N ASP A 82 -7.74 25.39 15.44
CA ASP A 82 -7.91 25.84 16.82
C ASP A 82 -7.05 25.07 17.83
N SER A 83 -6.20 24.15 17.37
CA SER A 83 -5.27 23.38 18.20
C SER A 83 -3.86 23.96 18.14
N SER A 84 -3.13 23.92 19.25
CA SER A 84 -1.68 24.17 19.25
C SER A 84 -0.86 22.94 18.88
N TYR A 85 -1.47 21.75 18.87
CA TYR A 85 -0.77 20.48 18.68
C TYR A 85 -0.67 20.12 17.20
N TRP A 86 0.57 20.04 16.74
CA TRP A 86 0.91 19.52 15.43
C TRP A 86 1.28 18.06 15.49
N TYR A 87 0.76 17.29 14.55
CA TYR A 87 1.02 15.87 14.40
C TYR A 87 1.62 15.59 13.04
N VAL A 88 2.23 14.42 12.90
CA VAL A 88 2.85 13.96 11.66
C VAL A 88 2.06 12.80 11.07
N VAL A 89 1.77 12.89 9.76
CA VAL A 89 1.18 11.82 8.97
C VAL A 89 2.16 11.30 7.92
N GLU A 90 2.29 9.98 7.87
CA GLU A 90 3.05 9.24 6.86
C GLU A 90 2.07 8.66 5.82
N SER A 91 2.30 8.97 4.54
CA SER A 91 1.48 8.54 3.41
C SER A 91 2.13 7.37 2.67
N LYS A 92 1.38 6.30 2.45
CA LYS A 92 1.82 5.12 1.69
C LYS A 92 0.71 4.57 0.80
N GLY A 93 1.09 3.71 -0.13
CA GLY A 93 0.16 2.86 -0.88
C GLY A 93 0.14 1.44 -0.33
N VAL A 94 -0.93 0.71 -0.60
CA VAL A 94 -0.98 -0.75 -0.37
C VAL A 94 0.08 -1.47 -1.22
N LYS A 95 0.60 -2.58 -0.73
CA LYS A 95 1.56 -3.42 -1.45
C LYS A 95 0.94 -3.96 -2.74
N SER A 96 1.67 -3.85 -3.85
CA SER A 96 1.15 -4.17 -5.19
C SER A 96 1.18 -5.66 -5.55
N ASN A 97 1.92 -6.49 -4.82
CA ASN A 97 2.19 -7.89 -5.16
C ASN A 97 1.84 -8.90 -4.06
N SER A 98 1.00 -8.52 -3.10
CA SER A 98 0.64 -9.33 -1.92
C SER A 98 0.13 -10.72 -2.30
N GLU A 99 -0.79 -10.80 -3.26
CA GLU A 99 -1.40 -12.05 -3.71
C GLU A 99 -0.37 -12.99 -4.36
N LYS A 100 0.56 -12.42 -5.15
CA LYS A 100 1.66 -13.18 -5.76
C LYS A 100 2.65 -13.66 -4.70
N TRP A 101 3.01 -12.79 -3.76
CA TRP A 101 3.93 -13.10 -2.67
C TRP A 101 3.46 -14.27 -1.81
N HIS A 102 2.17 -14.28 -1.47
CA HIS A 102 1.52 -15.36 -0.71
C HIS A 102 1.10 -16.56 -1.59
N LYS A 103 1.35 -16.49 -2.90
CA LYS A 103 1.01 -17.53 -3.90
C LYS A 103 -0.47 -17.91 -3.89
N LEU A 104 -1.35 -16.93 -3.75
CA LEU A 104 -2.80 -17.16 -3.66
C LEU A 104 -3.42 -17.73 -4.94
N TYR A 105 -2.65 -17.81 -6.04
CA TYR A 105 -2.99 -18.54 -7.26
C TYR A 105 -2.96 -20.07 -7.13
N ASN A 106 -2.57 -20.59 -5.96
CA ASN A 106 -2.63 -21.99 -5.59
C ASN A 106 -3.71 -22.21 -4.52
N PHE A 107 -4.53 -23.26 -4.66
CA PHE A 107 -5.70 -23.50 -3.81
C PHE A 107 -5.34 -23.57 -2.32
N ASP A 108 -4.38 -24.42 -1.94
CA ASP A 108 -4.02 -24.59 -0.53
C ASP A 108 -3.42 -23.32 0.08
N ASN A 109 -2.68 -22.54 -0.70
CA ASN A 109 -2.17 -21.24 -0.25
C ASN A 109 -3.31 -20.26 0.02
N LEU A 110 -4.28 -20.15 -0.91
CA LEU A 110 -5.45 -19.30 -0.72
C LEU A 110 -6.29 -19.76 0.49
N LYS A 111 -6.61 -21.05 0.56
CA LYS A 111 -7.37 -21.64 1.66
C LYS A 111 -6.72 -21.36 3.01
N ASN A 112 -5.44 -21.69 3.16
CA ASN A 112 -4.72 -21.50 4.42
C ASN A 112 -4.58 -20.01 4.78
N PHE A 113 -4.40 -19.13 3.78
CA PHE A 113 -4.35 -17.69 4.00
C PHE A 113 -5.67 -17.15 4.56
N LEU A 114 -6.81 -17.56 4.00
CA LEU A 114 -8.13 -17.15 4.50
C LEU A 114 -8.47 -17.74 5.86
N ILE A 115 -8.07 -18.98 6.14
CA ILE A 115 -8.22 -19.58 7.47
C ILE A 115 -7.37 -18.82 8.51
N THR A 116 -6.12 -18.49 8.17
CA THR A 116 -5.21 -17.77 9.08
C THR A 116 -5.71 -16.37 9.42
N HIS A 117 -6.48 -15.76 8.53
CA HIS A 117 -7.02 -14.41 8.68
C HIS A 117 -8.55 -14.41 8.80
N SER A 118 -9.14 -15.50 9.30
CA SER A 118 -10.59 -15.66 9.37
C SER A 118 -11.25 -14.67 10.33
N ASP A 119 -10.51 -14.19 11.32
CA ASP A 119 -10.90 -13.13 12.25
C ASP A 119 -11.23 -11.81 11.53
N LYS A 120 -10.72 -11.61 10.31
CA LYS A 120 -10.85 -10.38 9.51
C LYS A 120 -11.89 -10.51 8.39
N ILE A 121 -12.62 -11.62 8.33
CA ILE A 121 -13.53 -11.97 7.23
C ILE A 121 -14.97 -12.06 7.76
N PRO A 122 -15.90 -11.15 7.39
CA PRO A 122 -17.18 -11.00 8.09
C PRO A 122 -18.15 -12.17 7.91
N TRP A 123 -18.02 -12.89 6.80
CA TRP A 123 -18.89 -14.03 6.49
C TRP A 123 -18.43 -15.34 7.15
N ILE A 124 -17.28 -15.34 7.85
CA ILE A 124 -16.82 -16.50 8.60
C ILE A 124 -17.37 -16.45 10.02
N ASP A 125 -18.10 -17.50 10.39
CA ASP A 125 -18.43 -17.78 11.78
C ASP A 125 -17.32 -18.64 12.42
N ASN A 126 -16.53 -18.02 13.31
CA ASN A 126 -15.43 -18.69 14.02
C ASN A 126 -15.91 -19.72 15.06
N THR A 127 -17.22 -19.85 15.31
CA THR A 127 -17.79 -20.91 16.16
C THR A 127 -18.08 -22.20 15.39
N LEU A 128 -18.07 -22.13 14.05
CA LEU A 128 -18.27 -23.26 13.14
C LEU A 128 -16.94 -23.71 12.52
N ASN A 129 -17.00 -24.71 11.64
CA ASN A 129 -15.82 -25.19 10.92
C ASN A 129 -15.36 -24.14 9.89
N VAL A 130 -14.30 -23.40 10.23
CA VAL A 130 -13.71 -22.35 9.38
C VAL A 130 -13.17 -22.92 8.06
N GLU A 131 -12.53 -24.09 8.09
CA GLU A 131 -11.96 -24.71 6.89
C GLU A 131 -13.03 -25.09 5.86
N GLU A 132 -14.16 -25.62 6.33
CA GLU A 132 -15.31 -25.95 5.49
C GLU A 132 -15.94 -24.69 4.89
N GLN A 133 -16.16 -23.65 5.69
CA GLN A 133 -16.68 -22.36 5.21
C GLN A 133 -15.79 -21.75 4.12
N VAL A 134 -14.47 -21.69 4.37
CA VAL A 134 -13.49 -21.15 3.41
C VAL A 134 -13.46 -21.98 2.12
N THR A 135 -13.44 -23.30 2.25
CA THR A 135 -13.39 -24.20 1.09
C THR A 135 -14.66 -24.09 0.24
N ASN A 136 -15.83 -24.06 0.87
CA ASN A 136 -17.10 -23.84 0.20
C ASN A 136 -17.13 -22.47 -0.49
N TRP A 137 -16.66 -21.42 0.18
CA TRP A 137 -16.58 -20.09 -0.42
C TRP A 137 -15.68 -20.07 -1.66
N ILE A 138 -14.49 -20.70 -1.60
CA ILE A 138 -13.57 -20.77 -2.74
C ILE A 138 -14.23 -21.52 -3.89
N TYR A 139 -14.84 -22.68 -3.66
CA TYR A 139 -15.48 -23.44 -4.77
C TYR A 139 -16.70 -22.74 -5.36
N THR A 140 -17.46 -21.98 -4.56
CA THR A 140 -18.60 -21.21 -5.07
C THR A 140 -18.14 -20.00 -5.88
N ASN A 141 -17.14 -19.26 -5.41
CA ASN A 141 -16.74 -17.99 -6.02
C ASN A 141 -15.63 -18.12 -7.06
N LEU A 142 -14.79 -19.15 -6.91
CA LEU A 142 -13.64 -19.45 -7.75
C LEU A 142 -13.69 -20.93 -8.20
N PRO A 143 -14.76 -21.38 -8.89
CA PRO A 143 -15.01 -22.78 -9.21
C PRO A 143 -13.88 -23.48 -9.97
N LYS A 144 -13.05 -22.75 -10.73
CA LYS A 144 -11.89 -23.33 -11.43
C LYS A 144 -10.90 -24.03 -10.49
N PHE A 145 -10.84 -23.66 -9.21
CA PHE A 145 -10.01 -24.40 -8.24
C PHE A 145 -10.51 -25.81 -7.92
N ARG A 146 -11.73 -26.16 -8.32
CA ARG A 146 -12.28 -27.50 -8.11
C ARG A 146 -11.79 -28.52 -9.13
N ASP A 147 -11.46 -28.08 -10.34
CA ASP A 147 -11.21 -28.96 -11.48
C ASP A 147 -10.11 -28.46 -12.44
N GLU A 148 -10.12 -27.19 -12.85
CA GLU A 148 -9.15 -26.63 -13.81
C GLU A 148 -7.78 -26.30 -13.17
N TYR A 149 -7.77 -25.80 -11.94
CA TYR A 149 -6.59 -25.27 -11.24
C TYR A 149 -6.12 -26.18 -10.10
N LEU A 150 -6.16 -27.49 -10.32
CA LEU A 150 -5.76 -28.50 -9.33
C LEU A 150 -4.25 -28.52 -9.06
N SER A 151 -3.41 -28.40 -10.10
CA SER A 151 -1.95 -28.38 -9.95
C SER A 151 -1.45 -27.03 -9.46
N ASN A 152 -0.46 -27.04 -8.58
CA ASN A 152 0.18 -25.82 -8.11
C ASN A 152 1.17 -25.26 -9.14
N PHE A 153 1.27 -23.93 -9.19
CA PHE A 153 2.32 -23.24 -9.90
C PHE A 153 3.42 -22.74 -8.96
N TYR A 154 4.61 -22.58 -9.53
CA TYR A 154 5.81 -22.08 -8.87
C TYR A 154 6.52 -21.12 -9.81
N GLU A 155 7.22 -20.13 -9.26
CA GLU A 155 7.97 -19.19 -10.09
C GLU A 155 9.12 -19.90 -10.83
N TYR A 156 9.52 -19.36 -11.98
CA TYR A 156 10.54 -19.97 -12.84
C TYR A 156 11.83 -20.27 -12.07
N GLU A 157 12.29 -19.35 -11.23
CA GLU A 157 13.48 -19.52 -10.41
C GLU A 157 13.35 -20.68 -9.42
N GLU A 158 12.15 -20.91 -8.86
CA GLU A 158 11.88 -22.05 -7.97
C GLU A 158 11.92 -23.36 -8.75
N VAL A 159 11.28 -23.40 -9.93
CA VAL A 159 11.27 -24.57 -10.83
C VAL A 159 12.70 -24.98 -11.20
N GLN A 160 13.54 -24.01 -11.60
CA GLN A 160 14.93 -24.27 -12.01
C GLN A 160 15.82 -24.72 -10.84
N LYS A 161 15.61 -24.18 -9.64
CA LYS A 161 16.42 -24.51 -8.45
C LYS A 161 15.99 -25.82 -7.79
N TYR A 162 14.78 -26.31 -8.04
CA TYR A 162 14.24 -27.46 -7.34
C TYR A 162 14.92 -28.78 -7.72
N LYS A 163 15.48 -29.44 -6.69
CA LYS A 163 16.08 -30.77 -6.78
C LYS A 163 15.41 -31.66 -5.74
N SER A 164 14.66 -32.66 -6.18
CA SER A 164 14.11 -33.69 -5.29
C SER A 164 14.60 -35.08 -5.68
N LYS A 165 14.83 -35.91 -4.66
CA LYS A 165 15.10 -37.35 -4.80
C LYS A 165 13.85 -38.22 -4.56
N ARG A 166 12.74 -37.61 -4.14
CA ARG A 166 11.46 -38.28 -3.86
C ARG A 166 10.38 -37.73 -4.77
N GLU A 167 9.49 -38.61 -5.21
CA GLU A 167 8.29 -38.21 -5.95
C GLU A 167 7.25 -37.72 -4.94
N THR A 168 6.97 -36.42 -4.99
CA THR A 168 5.95 -35.72 -4.20
C THR A 168 5.03 -34.96 -5.13
N GLU A 169 3.89 -34.48 -4.64
CA GLU A 169 2.99 -33.62 -5.43
C GLU A 169 3.72 -32.39 -5.99
N LYS A 170 4.43 -31.65 -5.13
CA LYS A 170 5.31 -30.54 -5.56
C LYS A 170 6.32 -30.95 -6.63
N ALA A 171 6.88 -32.17 -6.54
CA ALA A 171 7.83 -32.65 -7.57
C ALA A 171 7.14 -32.89 -8.92
N ARG A 172 5.89 -33.41 -8.92
CA ARG A 172 5.09 -33.60 -10.13
C ARG A 172 4.67 -32.26 -10.74
N ASP A 173 4.18 -31.33 -9.93
CA ASP A 173 3.80 -29.98 -10.37
C ASP A 173 5.01 -29.23 -10.96
N ILE A 174 6.16 -29.26 -10.29
CA ILE A 174 7.40 -28.64 -10.80
C ILE A 174 7.86 -29.32 -12.09
N ALA A 175 7.76 -30.65 -12.20
CA ALA A 175 8.14 -31.36 -13.42
C ALA A 175 7.28 -30.92 -14.62
N ALA A 176 5.97 -30.73 -14.42
CA ALA A 176 5.07 -30.23 -15.45
C ALA A 176 5.42 -28.80 -15.92
N LEU A 177 6.05 -27.99 -15.08
CA LEU A 177 6.45 -26.62 -15.40
C LEU A 177 7.81 -26.51 -16.10
N ARG A 178 8.62 -27.57 -16.17
CA ARG A 178 10.01 -27.50 -16.65
C ARG A 178 10.16 -27.12 -18.13
N ASP A 179 9.17 -27.47 -18.94
CA ASP A 179 9.19 -27.23 -20.38
C ASP A 179 8.71 -25.81 -20.75
N TYR A 180 8.29 -25.01 -19.75
CA TYR A 180 7.83 -23.64 -19.95
C TYR A 180 8.95 -22.62 -19.73
N THR A 181 8.91 -21.55 -20.51
CA THR A 181 9.78 -20.39 -20.34
C THR A 181 9.33 -19.53 -19.15
N ARG A 182 10.22 -18.64 -18.67
CA ARG A 182 9.89 -17.67 -17.61
C ARG A 182 8.62 -16.87 -17.92
N ASN A 183 8.47 -16.39 -19.17
CA ASN A 183 7.31 -15.59 -19.55
C ASN A 183 6.03 -16.42 -19.52
N GLN A 184 6.04 -17.64 -20.06
CA GLN A 184 4.87 -18.52 -20.01
C GLN A 184 4.43 -18.85 -18.57
N ILE A 185 5.38 -19.14 -17.67
CA ILE A 185 5.07 -19.37 -16.25
C ILE A 185 4.48 -18.11 -15.62
N ASN A 186 5.06 -16.93 -15.91
CA ASN A 186 4.52 -15.67 -15.40
C ASN A 186 3.11 -15.40 -15.91
N ASP A 187 2.85 -15.60 -17.21
CA ASP A 187 1.52 -15.41 -17.82
C ASP A 187 0.49 -16.35 -17.17
N MET A 188 0.85 -17.62 -16.93
CA MET A 188 0.00 -18.60 -16.25
C MET A 188 -0.31 -18.21 -14.80
N ILE A 189 0.69 -17.69 -14.08
CA ILE A 189 0.52 -17.18 -12.70
C ILE A 189 -0.35 -15.92 -12.71
N GLU A 190 -0.12 -14.99 -13.64
CA GLU A 190 -0.89 -13.75 -13.77
C GLU A 190 -2.36 -14.02 -14.13
N GLU A 191 -2.63 -14.99 -15.00
CA GLU A 191 -4.01 -15.42 -15.31
C GLU A 191 -4.74 -15.86 -14.03
N ARG A 192 -4.14 -16.77 -13.25
CA ARG A 192 -4.74 -17.25 -12.01
C ARG A 192 -4.85 -16.17 -10.94
N LEU A 193 -3.86 -15.28 -10.84
CA LEU A 193 -3.91 -14.13 -9.93
C LEU A 193 -5.06 -13.19 -10.30
N ASN A 194 -5.22 -12.86 -11.58
CA ASN A 194 -6.32 -12.02 -12.06
C ASN A 194 -7.68 -12.69 -11.76
N TYR A 195 -7.76 -14.01 -11.89
CA TYR A 195 -8.96 -14.77 -11.51
C TYR A 195 -9.26 -14.65 -10.01
N VAL A 196 -8.27 -14.90 -9.13
CA VAL A 196 -8.43 -14.73 -7.68
C VAL A 196 -8.82 -13.29 -7.34
N MET A 197 -8.08 -12.32 -7.87
CA MET A 197 -8.28 -10.89 -7.64
C MET A 197 -9.59 -10.33 -8.21
N SER A 198 -10.27 -11.08 -9.08
CA SER A 198 -11.62 -10.75 -9.51
C SER A 198 -12.64 -10.90 -8.38
N LYS A 199 -12.35 -11.74 -7.37
CA LYS A 199 -13.24 -12.04 -6.24
C LYS A 199 -12.72 -11.56 -4.90
N ILE A 200 -11.40 -11.60 -4.70
CA ILE A 200 -10.79 -11.22 -3.44
C ILE A 200 -9.43 -10.57 -3.65
N LYS A 201 -9.23 -9.44 -3.00
CA LYS A 201 -7.99 -8.66 -3.03
C LYS A 201 -7.50 -8.45 -1.60
N VAL A 202 -6.20 -8.60 -1.38
CA VAL A 202 -5.59 -8.47 -0.06
C VAL A 202 -5.11 -7.04 0.15
N LEU A 203 -5.47 -6.46 1.29
CA LEU A 203 -4.94 -5.19 1.73
C LEU A 203 -3.76 -5.45 2.68
N GLU A 204 -2.55 -5.41 2.15
CA GLU A 204 -1.32 -5.65 2.89
C GLU A 204 -0.39 -4.42 2.81
N THR A 205 0.19 -4.01 3.93
CA THR A 205 1.18 -2.92 3.95
C THR A 205 2.57 -3.38 3.50
N HIS A 206 3.46 -2.43 3.25
CA HIS A 206 4.89 -2.70 3.04
C HIS A 206 5.74 -1.58 3.64
N PHE A 207 5.88 -1.58 4.97
CA PHE A 207 6.68 -0.60 5.69
C PHE A 207 8.15 -0.97 5.67
N VAL A 208 8.85 -0.47 4.64
CA VAL A 208 10.31 -0.50 4.57
C VAL A 208 10.83 0.91 4.66
N SER A 209 11.73 1.12 5.61
CA SER A 209 12.51 2.33 5.78
C SER A 209 13.98 1.99 5.53
N GLY A 210 14.67 2.81 4.73
CA GLY A 210 16.10 2.59 4.49
C GLY A 210 16.86 2.61 5.82
N ARG A 211 17.83 1.69 5.98
CA ARG A 211 18.86 1.80 7.02
C ARG A 211 19.82 2.93 6.63
N SER A 212 19.39 4.19 6.74
CA SER A 212 20.34 5.30 6.64
C SER A 212 21.21 5.26 7.89
N GLY A 213 22.53 5.10 7.71
CA GLY A 213 23.54 4.89 8.76
C GLY A 213 23.73 6.04 9.75
N ILE A 214 22.76 6.95 9.86
CA ILE A 214 22.69 8.10 10.77
C ILE A 214 21.50 7.95 11.74
N SER A 215 20.56 7.04 11.47
CA SER A 215 19.42 6.78 12.35
C SER A 215 19.78 5.75 13.42
N GLU A 216 19.35 5.96 14.66
CA GLU A 216 19.45 5.00 15.78
C GLU A 216 18.56 3.76 15.58
N ARG A 217 18.18 3.44 14.35
CA ARG A 217 17.28 2.34 14.00
C ARG A 217 18.00 1.00 14.13
N THR A 218 17.40 0.10 14.91
CA THR A 218 17.81 -1.30 15.05
C THR A 218 17.28 -2.15 13.90
N GLN A 219 16.18 -1.73 13.26
CA GLN A 219 15.50 -2.46 12.18
C GLN A 219 15.24 -1.60 10.93
N ALA A 220 14.91 -2.27 9.82
CA ALA A 220 14.55 -1.60 8.56
C ALA A 220 13.08 -1.14 8.53
N THR A 221 12.25 -1.48 9.52
CA THR A 221 10.88 -0.96 9.61
C THR A 221 10.89 0.39 10.34
N PRO A 222 9.89 1.26 10.12
CA PRO A 222 9.73 2.48 10.91
C PRO A 222 9.48 2.18 12.39
N ARG A 223 9.81 3.14 13.26
CA ARG A 223 9.41 3.09 14.66
C ARG A 223 8.01 3.66 14.84
N LYS A 224 7.33 3.26 15.92
CA LYS A 224 5.98 3.72 16.28
C LYS A 224 5.93 5.19 16.72
N ASP A 225 7.08 5.77 17.09
CA ASP A 225 7.23 7.15 17.55
C ASP A 225 7.71 8.12 16.45
N GLU A 226 7.85 7.63 15.21
CA GLU A 226 8.35 8.43 14.09
C GLU A 226 7.30 9.37 13.48
N PHE A 227 6.03 8.99 13.59
CA PHE A 227 4.86 9.70 13.09
C PHE A 227 3.65 9.34 13.96
N ASN A 228 2.59 10.14 13.89
CA ASN A 228 1.39 9.98 14.72
C ASN A 228 0.27 9.25 13.99
N VAL A 229 0.22 9.36 12.66
CA VAL A 229 -0.80 8.74 11.81
C VAL A 229 -0.16 8.12 10.58
N ILE A 230 -0.65 6.95 10.19
CA ILE A 230 -0.39 6.35 8.88
C ILE A 230 -1.62 6.54 8.02
N ALA A 231 -1.45 6.98 6.77
CA ALA A 231 -2.50 7.00 5.77
C ALA A 231 -2.12 6.05 4.60
N ILE A 232 -2.92 5.01 4.38
CA ILE A 232 -2.72 4.03 3.30
C ILE A 232 -3.75 4.21 2.21
N ASN A 233 -3.28 4.57 1.01
CA ASN A 233 -4.11 4.61 -0.19
C ASN A 233 -4.30 3.19 -0.77
N ILE A 234 -5.54 2.73 -0.83
CA ILE A 234 -5.89 1.38 -1.29
C ILE A 234 -6.30 1.33 -2.78
N VAL A 235 -6.06 2.40 -3.55
CA VAL A 235 -6.43 2.51 -4.98
C VAL A 235 -5.93 1.36 -5.86
N LEU A 236 -4.83 0.68 -5.50
CA LEU A 236 -4.36 -0.48 -6.27
C LEU A 236 -5.29 -1.70 -6.16
N ARG A 237 -6.25 -1.68 -5.24
CA ARG A 237 -7.21 -2.76 -5.00
C ARG A 237 -8.66 -2.28 -5.03
N TYR A 238 -8.89 -1.00 -4.77
CA TYR A 238 -10.21 -0.36 -4.73
C TYR A 238 -10.47 0.49 -5.99
N PRO A 239 -11.72 0.69 -6.44
CA PRO A 239 -12.01 1.39 -7.72
C PRO A 239 -11.59 2.87 -7.76
N GLU A 240 -11.39 3.49 -6.61
CA GLU A 240 -11.08 4.90 -6.45
C GLU A 240 -10.03 5.11 -5.35
N HIS A 241 -9.49 6.33 -5.27
CA HIS A 241 -8.60 6.70 -4.17
C HIS A 241 -9.38 6.71 -2.86
N LYS A 242 -9.02 5.78 -1.98
CA LYS A 242 -9.56 5.66 -0.63
C LYS A 242 -8.40 5.49 0.33
N PHE A 243 -8.45 6.21 1.44
CA PHE A 243 -7.43 6.19 2.47
C PHE A 243 -7.95 5.43 3.70
N LEU A 244 -7.10 4.56 4.23
CA LEU A 244 -7.26 3.96 5.54
C LEU A 244 -6.24 4.57 6.49
N PHE A 245 -6.65 4.81 7.73
CA PHE A 245 -5.84 5.49 8.74
C PHE A 245 -5.56 4.55 9.90
N ALA A 246 -4.40 4.73 10.55
CA ALA A 246 -4.09 4.05 11.80
C ALA A 246 -3.18 4.92 12.68
N ASN A 247 -3.33 4.78 14.00
CA ASN A 247 -2.33 5.25 14.96
C ASN A 247 -1.24 4.16 15.08
N PRO A 248 0.03 4.46 14.76
CA PRO A 248 1.13 3.48 14.81
C PRO A 248 1.29 2.81 16.17
N LYS A 249 0.94 3.49 17.26
CA LYS A 249 1.05 2.95 18.62
C LYS A 249 0.08 1.80 18.87
N ASN A 250 -1.07 1.80 18.19
CA ASN A 250 -2.12 0.79 18.34
C ASN A 250 -1.84 -0.47 17.50
N LEU A 251 -1.04 -0.37 16.44
CA LEU A 251 -0.67 -1.51 15.60
C LEU A 251 0.22 -2.50 16.36
N GLU A 252 0.15 -3.79 16.03
CA GLU A 252 1.06 -4.79 16.62
C GLU A 252 2.53 -4.48 16.35
N SER A 253 3.42 -4.67 17.32
CA SER A 253 4.85 -4.44 17.11
C SER A 253 5.51 -5.54 16.27
N SER A 254 6.68 -5.23 15.71
CA SER A 254 7.63 -6.22 15.20
C SER A 254 8.05 -7.15 16.35
N GLY A 255 8.00 -8.46 16.15
CA GLY A 255 8.37 -9.44 17.18
C GLY A 255 9.81 -9.30 17.68
N ASP A 256 10.69 -8.72 16.86
CA ASP A 256 12.10 -8.52 17.17
C ASP A 256 12.38 -7.18 17.92
N ASP A 257 11.44 -6.22 17.93
CA ASP A 257 11.56 -4.94 18.68
C ASP A 257 10.18 -4.29 18.92
N PRO A 258 9.75 -4.11 20.18
CA PRO A 258 8.44 -3.57 20.51
C PRO A 258 8.23 -2.12 20.05
N ASN A 259 9.29 -1.36 19.76
CA ASN A 259 9.18 0.02 19.30
C ASN A 259 9.02 0.13 17.79
N HIS A 260 9.18 -0.98 17.06
CA HIS A 260 9.12 -1.00 15.60
C HIS A 260 7.77 -1.54 15.11
N LEU A 261 7.33 -1.00 13.97
CA LEU A 261 6.20 -1.55 13.23
C LEU A 261 6.61 -2.86 12.53
N GLN A 262 5.64 -3.75 12.30
CA GLN A 262 5.80 -4.84 11.34
C GLN A 262 5.94 -4.28 9.92
N GLN A 263 6.62 -5.03 9.06
CA GLN A 263 6.73 -4.66 7.65
C GLN A 263 5.41 -4.84 6.90
N ASN A 264 4.70 -5.94 7.15
CA ASN A 264 3.47 -6.27 6.44
C ASN A 264 2.36 -6.53 7.47
N TYR A 265 1.35 -5.67 7.51
CA TYR A 265 0.10 -5.91 8.20
C TYR A 265 -0.95 -6.33 7.18
N ILE A 266 -1.72 -7.37 7.47
CA ILE A 266 -2.96 -7.66 6.74
C ILE A 266 -4.05 -6.75 7.33
N MET A 267 -4.27 -5.62 6.67
CA MET A 267 -5.26 -4.61 7.06
C MET A 267 -6.68 -5.11 6.84
N GLY A 268 -6.86 -6.05 5.89
CA GLY A 268 -8.16 -6.62 5.55
C GLY A 268 -8.24 -7.04 4.10
N PHE A 269 -9.45 -7.02 3.55
CA PHE A 269 -9.78 -7.58 2.25
C PHE A 269 -10.78 -6.71 1.49
N ILE A 270 -10.72 -6.80 0.16
CA ILE A 270 -11.82 -6.35 -0.71
C ILE A 270 -12.41 -7.58 -1.39
N PHE A 271 -13.69 -7.84 -1.12
CA PHE A 271 -14.47 -8.89 -1.76
C PHE A 271 -15.32 -8.32 -2.87
N THR A 272 -15.41 -8.99 -4.02
CA THR A 272 -16.26 -8.58 -5.13
C THR A 272 -17.47 -9.49 -5.21
N GLY A 273 -18.66 -8.94 -4.96
CA GLY A 273 -19.93 -9.67 -5.08
C GLY A 273 -20.30 -10.04 -6.52
N GLU A 274 -21.40 -10.77 -6.71
CA GLU A 274 -21.88 -11.19 -8.04
C GLU A 274 -22.18 -10.01 -8.98
N GLN A 275 -22.61 -8.87 -8.41
CA GLN A 275 -22.92 -7.65 -9.16
C GLN A 275 -21.67 -6.79 -9.46
N GLY A 276 -20.47 -7.24 -9.08
CA GLY A 276 -19.22 -6.48 -9.27
C GLY A 276 -18.97 -5.41 -8.21
N ASN A 277 -19.86 -5.23 -7.23
CA ASN A 277 -19.69 -4.25 -6.17
C ASN A 277 -18.62 -4.71 -5.17
N PRO A 278 -17.58 -3.87 -4.89
CA PRO A 278 -16.58 -4.18 -3.90
C PRO A 278 -17.13 -3.97 -2.48
N THR A 279 -16.86 -4.93 -1.60
CA THR A 279 -17.08 -4.84 -0.16
C THR A 279 -15.71 -4.76 0.51
N LEU A 280 -15.43 -3.60 1.11
CA LEU A 280 -14.23 -3.39 1.90
C LEU A 280 -14.44 -3.99 3.30
N THR A 281 -13.47 -4.75 3.77
CA THR A 281 -13.38 -5.18 5.16
C THR A 281 -12.01 -4.83 5.70
N ILE A 282 -11.95 -4.24 6.89
CA ILE A 282 -10.70 -3.87 7.57
C ILE A 282 -10.72 -4.36 9.01
N THR A 283 -9.55 -4.50 9.63
CA THR A 283 -9.44 -4.82 11.06
C THR A 283 -9.67 -3.59 11.92
N ASP A 284 -9.93 -3.82 13.21
CA ASP A 284 -10.25 -2.76 14.18
C ASP A 284 -9.13 -1.74 14.40
N ASP A 285 -7.90 -2.07 13.99
CA ASP A 285 -6.76 -1.14 14.10
C ASP A 285 -6.70 -0.11 12.97
N TRP A 286 -7.55 -0.28 11.93
CA TRP A 286 -7.61 0.58 10.76
C TRP A 286 -8.97 1.28 10.67
N TYR A 287 -8.93 2.53 10.25
CA TYR A 287 -10.09 3.42 10.24
C TYR A 287 -10.32 4.01 8.86
N GLU A 288 -11.58 4.16 8.48
CA GLU A 288 -11.95 4.85 7.23
C GLU A 288 -12.05 6.37 7.43
N ASP A 289 -12.41 6.82 8.64
CA ASP A 289 -12.46 8.23 9.03
C ASP A 289 -11.21 8.59 9.84
N LEU A 290 -10.53 9.66 9.44
CA LEU A 290 -9.36 10.16 10.16
C LEU A 290 -9.71 10.67 11.56
N LYS A 291 -10.93 11.15 11.80
CA LYS A 291 -11.37 11.65 13.10
C LYS A 291 -11.26 10.58 14.17
N ASP A 292 -11.61 9.34 13.83
CA ASP A 292 -11.52 8.21 14.75
C ASP A 292 -10.07 7.97 15.20
N VAL A 293 -9.10 8.13 14.31
CA VAL A 293 -7.66 8.06 14.65
C VAL A 293 -7.21 9.31 15.41
N TYR A 294 -7.70 10.49 15.02
CA TYR A 294 -7.34 11.75 15.66
C TYR A 294 -7.65 11.75 17.16
N ASP A 295 -8.79 11.16 17.54
CA ASP A 295 -9.23 11.06 18.93
C ASP A 295 -8.36 10.14 19.78
N THR A 296 -7.47 9.34 19.15
CA THR A 296 -6.47 8.51 19.84
C THR A 296 -5.11 9.19 20.02
N LEU A 297 -4.94 10.41 19.50
CA LEU A 297 -3.65 11.11 19.55
C LEU A 297 -3.43 11.78 20.90
N ASP A 298 -2.20 11.67 21.42
CA ASP A 298 -1.78 12.33 22.64
C ASP A 298 -1.03 13.63 22.32
N ALA A 299 -1.37 14.70 23.03
CA ALA A 299 -0.66 15.98 22.98
C ALA A 299 0.84 15.83 23.24
N GLU A 300 1.24 14.88 24.10
CA GLU A 300 2.65 14.61 24.40
C GLU A 300 3.44 14.10 23.18
N ASP A 301 2.76 13.56 22.17
CA ASP A 301 3.37 13.08 20.92
C ASP A 301 3.41 14.13 19.81
N SER A 302 2.88 15.32 20.07
CA SER A 302 2.95 16.42 19.12
C SER A 302 4.39 16.88 18.88
N VAL A 303 4.58 17.55 17.75
CA VAL A 303 5.82 18.24 17.39
C VAL A 303 5.71 19.72 17.73
N ASP A 304 6.83 20.30 18.14
CA ASP A 304 6.95 21.75 18.30
C ASP A 304 6.95 22.41 16.91
N GLU A 305 6.18 23.49 16.76
CA GLU A 305 6.10 24.25 15.51
C GLU A 305 7.46 24.92 15.19
N ASP A 306 8.20 25.34 16.22
CA ASP A 306 9.50 26.01 16.07
C ASP A 306 10.59 25.05 15.52
N ASP A 307 10.41 23.73 15.69
CA ASP A 307 11.33 22.70 15.19
C ASP A 307 11.01 22.25 13.75
N MET A 308 9.91 22.75 13.16
CA MET A 308 9.47 22.31 11.83
C MET A 308 10.34 22.85 10.71
N GLN A 309 10.73 21.95 9.80
CA GLN A 309 11.23 22.33 8.47
C GLN A 309 10.17 22.03 7.41
N ILE A 310 9.64 23.10 6.79
CA ILE A 310 8.53 23.04 5.84
C ILE A 310 9.05 23.20 4.42
N ASP A 311 8.48 22.42 3.49
CA ASP A 311 8.77 22.55 2.07
C ASP A 311 7.91 23.65 1.41
N ASN A 312 8.51 24.82 1.19
CA ASN A 312 7.84 25.97 0.56
C ASN A 312 7.90 25.96 -0.99
N ARG A 313 8.48 24.93 -1.62
CA ARG A 313 8.71 24.92 -3.09
C ARG A 313 7.41 25.01 -3.91
N HIS A 314 6.27 24.65 -3.36
CA HIS A 314 4.97 24.67 -4.04
C HIS A 314 4.24 26.02 -3.98
N ILE A 315 4.69 26.98 -3.14
CA ILE A 315 4.03 28.30 -3.00
C ILE A 315 4.28 29.20 -4.22
N VAL A 316 5.39 28.98 -4.94
CA VAL A 316 5.86 29.87 -6.02
C VAL A 316 5.10 29.69 -7.36
N LEU A 317 4.30 28.64 -7.52
CA LEU A 317 3.63 28.38 -8.81
C LEU A 317 2.31 29.14 -9.00
N ASP A 318 1.70 29.67 -7.93
CA ASP A 318 0.47 30.50 -8.02
C ASP A 318 0.76 32.01 -8.17
N GLU A 319 1.97 32.48 -7.83
CA GLU A 319 2.33 33.91 -7.96
C GLU A 319 2.61 34.36 -9.41
N GLY A 320 2.59 33.43 -10.37
CA GLY A 320 2.78 33.72 -11.79
C GLY A 320 1.59 34.40 -12.49
N GLU A 321 0.45 34.60 -11.82
CA GLU A 321 -0.72 35.30 -12.37
C GLU A 321 -0.87 36.76 -11.89
N GLN A 322 0.06 37.31 -11.09
CA GLN A 322 -0.04 38.70 -10.58
C GLN A 322 0.98 39.72 -11.10
N ASN A 323 1.94 39.34 -11.96
CA ASN A 323 2.95 40.26 -12.48
C ASN A 323 2.82 40.53 -14.00
N GLU A 324 1.63 40.91 -14.46
CA GLU A 324 1.47 41.69 -15.69
C GLU A 324 0.49 42.87 -15.42
N LYS A 325 1.06 44.00 -15.00
CA LYS A 325 0.49 45.33 -15.19
C LYS A 325 1.56 46.28 -15.66
#